data_AF-A0A1L7TZM5-F1
#
_entry.id   AF-A0A1L7TZM5-F1
#
_cell.length_a   1.000
_cell.length_b   1.000
_cell.length_c   1.000
_cell.angle_alpha   90.00
_cell.angle_beta   90.00
_cell.angle_gamma   90.00
#
_symmetry.space_group_name_H-M   'P 1'
#
loop_
_entity.id
_entity.type
_entity.pdbx_description
1 polymer ?
#
loop_
_entity_poly.entity_id
_entity_poly.type
_entity_poly.pdbx_seq_one_letter_code
_entity_poly.pdbx_strand_id
1 'polypeptide(L)'
;MQDRPSNKISVAKDRSWFGDDYVSLNSAINSATGTPIKVIGIGTVDLPTKTSPNRNGPRSHGTLRLTNVLHAPSIICNIIGSPVLNDYHVCTSFSKTSSGSIRRLSDGRLIAYFKPATQAVRLFQVRLSGLPVGPKVGPPPLDPSTKYLLRAEWPDSERKKHDNVQRLLQDIDTADGPLKATENAWVKKHYGDEFKFLQVHGLSIFKEEDRAEGRSIVRAMISRDNVETSAI
;
A
#
# COMPACT_ATOMS: atom_id res chain seq x y z
N MET A 1 -21.39 -7.00 -13.83
CA MET A 1 -20.73 -5.67 -13.70
C MET A 1 -19.41 -5.92 -13.00
N GLN A 2 -18.32 -5.99 -13.78
CA GLN A 2 -17.02 -6.47 -13.31
C GLN A 2 -16.38 -5.41 -12.40
N ASP A 3 -16.01 -5.84 -11.19
CA ASP A 3 -15.36 -5.02 -10.17
C ASP A 3 -14.04 -4.50 -10.75
N ARG A 4 -13.97 -3.19 -11.01
CA ARG A 4 -12.79 -2.56 -11.60
C ARG A 4 -11.75 -2.51 -10.46
N PRO A 5 -10.58 -3.16 -10.57
CA PRO A 5 -9.61 -3.19 -9.48
C PRO A 5 -9.28 -1.75 -9.05
N SER A 6 -9.49 -1.48 -7.76
CA SER A 6 -9.46 -0.14 -7.17
C SER A 6 -8.14 0.56 -7.51
N ASN A 7 -8.23 1.57 -8.37
CA ASN A 7 -7.07 2.29 -8.91
C ASN A 7 -6.47 3.24 -7.85
N LYS A 8 -5.82 2.72 -6.80
CA LYS A 8 -5.17 3.50 -5.72
C LYS A 8 -3.87 4.09 -6.22
N ILE A 9 -3.87 5.40 -6.50
CA ILE A 9 -2.65 6.10 -6.94
C ILE A 9 -2.42 7.31 -6.06
N SER A 10 -1.53 7.16 -5.09
CA SER A 10 -0.86 8.28 -4.43
C SER A 10 0.62 8.23 -4.77
N VAL A 11 1.26 9.40 -4.85
CA VAL A 11 2.66 9.52 -5.26
C VAL A 11 3.39 10.42 -4.28
N ALA A 12 4.55 9.99 -3.82
CA ALA A 12 5.44 10.78 -2.97
C ALA A 12 6.79 11.02 -3.65
N LYS A 13 7.32 12.23 -3.43
CA LYS A 13 8.61 12.68 -3.96
C LYS A 13 9.77 12.16 -3.13
N ASP A 14 9.69 12.29 -1.81
CA ASP A 14 10.84 12.04 -0.93
C ASP A 14 10.74 10.68 -0.23
N ARG A 15 11.85 9.93 -0.22
CA ARG A 15 11.96 8.62 0.44
C ARG A 15 11.68 8.69 1.95
N SER A 16 11.94 9.82 2.58
CA SER A 16 11.77 10.04 4.03
C SER A 16 10.31 9.98 4.50
N TRP A 17 9.35 10.02 3.57
CA TRP A 17 7.92 9.87 3.90
C TRP A 17 7.50 8.42 4.12
N PHE A 18 8.29 7.46 3.65
CA PHE A 18 7.93 6.05 3.65
C PHE A 18 8.40 5.33 4.92
N GLY A 19 7.55 4.45 5.42
CA GLY A 19 7.87 3.57 6.54
C GLY A 19 8.77 2.39 6.16
N ASP A 20 8.78 1.40 7.05
CA ASP A 20 9.65 0.21 6.96
C ASP A 20 9.19 -0.79 5.89
N ASP A 21 7.94 -0.66 5.41
CA ASP A 21 7.36 -1.51 4.36
C ASP A 21 7.73 -1.06 2.93
N TYR A 22 8.70 -0.14 2.79
CA TYR A 22 9.15 0.35 1.50
C TYR A 22 9.88 -0.73 0.71
N VAL A 23 9.40 -0.97 -0.52
CA VAL A 23 9.99 -1.91 -1.47
C VAL A 23 10.48 -1.17 -2.70
N SER A 24 11.65 -1.58 -3.21
CA SER A 24 12.17 -1.07 -4.48
C SER A 24 11.29 -1.55 -5.64
N LEU A 25 10.91 -0.62 -6.52
CA LEU A 25 9.99 -0.88 -7.61
C LEU A 25 10.50 -0.19 -8.86
N ASN A 26 10.81 -0.93 -9.91
CA ASN A 26 11.14 -0.33 -11.19
C ASN A 26 9.86 -0.20 -12.02
N SER A 27 9.30 1.00 -12.08
CA SER A 27 8.05 1.27 -12.79
C SER A 27 8.00 2.70 -13.33
N ALA A 28 6.87 3.09 -13.92
CA ALA A 28 6.63 4.45 -14.38
C ALA A 28 5.15 4.85 -14.23
N ILE A 29 4.92 6.15 -14.06
CA ILE A 29 3.60 6.79 -14.09
C ILE A 29 3.50 7.76 -15.26
N ASN A 30 2.30 7.89 -15.82
CA ASN A 30 2.01 8.92 -16.81
C ASN A 30 1.78 10.26 -16.11
N SER A 31 2.35 11.31 -16.67
CA SER A 31 2.19 12.69 -16.21
C SER A 31 1.29 13.49 -17.16
N ALA A 32 0.91 14.69 -16.75
CA ALA A 32 0.17 15.62 -17.61
C ALA A 32 0.93 16.08 -18.86
N THR A 33 2.27 16.02 -18.84
CA THR A 33 3.11 16.47 -19.97
C THR A 33 3.30 15.39 -21.04
N GLY A 34 2.79 14.17 -20.81
CA GLY A 34 2.98 13.02 -21.69
C GLY A 34 4.33 12.30 -21.49
N THR A 35 5.30 12.93 -20.81
CA THR A 35 6.55 12.26 -20.43
C THR A 35 6.32 11.36 -19.22
N PRO A 36 6.65 10.05 -19.30
CA PRO A 36 6.57 9.16 -18.15
C PRO A 36 7.53 9.59 -17.05
N ILE A 37 7.07 9.51 -15.81
CA ILE A 37 7.88 9.76 -14.61
C ILE A 37 8.29 8.40 -14.03
N LYS A 38 9.60 8.21 -13.83
CA LYS A 38 10.15 6.99 -13.23
C LYS A 38 9.69 6.84 -11.77
N VAL A 39 9.19 5.67 -11.45
CA VAL A 39 8.93 5.21 -10.08
C VAL A 39 10.07 4.27 -9.68
N ILE A 40 10.58 4.46 -8.47
CA ILE A 40 11.70 3.67 -7.92
C ILE A 40 11.34 2.88 -6.67
N GLY A 41 10.12 3.03 -6.14
CA GLY A 41 9.64 2.24 -5.02
C GLY A 41 8.16 2.41 -4.74
N ILE A 42 7.67 1.63 -3.79
CA ILE A 42 6.30 1.64 -3.31
C ILE A 42 6.28 1.35 -1.80
N GLY A 43 5.33 1.90 -1.06
CA GLY A 43 5.16 1.58 0.36
C GLY A 43 4.05 2.39 1.02
N THR A 44 4.05 2.39 2.36
CA THR A 44 3.12 3.18 3.17
C THR A 44 3.72 4.53 3.54
N VAL A 45 2.88 5.56 3.51
CA VAL A 45 3.20 6.92 3.98
C VAL A 45 2.21 7.32 5.07
N ASP A 46 2.75 7.69 6.23
CA ASP A 46 1.98 8.24 7.35
C ASP A 46 2.21 9.76 7.44
N LEU A 47 1.21 10.55 7.01
CA LEU A 47 1.29 12.01 7.04
C LEU A 47 0.73 12.54 8.37
N PRO A 48 1.53 13.21 9.21
CA PRO A 48 1.02 13.90 10.39
C PRO A 48 0.32 15.18 9.96
N THR A 49 -0.98 15.28 10.21
CA THR A 49 -1.87 16.33 9.72
C THR A 49 -2.51 17.10 10.86
N LYS A 50 -2.90 18.35 10.60
CA LYS A 50 -3.81 19.09 11.47
C LYS A 50 -5.24 18.66 11.19
N THR A 51 -6.02 18.42 12.23
CA THR A 51 -7.42 17.99 12.11
C THR A 51 -8.37 19.16 11.89
N SER A 52 -8.06 20.35 12.42
CA SER A 52 -8.90 21.54 12.29
C SER A 52 -8.05 22.82 12.32
N PRO A 53 -8.47 23.89 11.61
CA PRO A 53 -7.78 25.18 11.64
C PRO A 53 -7.81 25.85 13.03
N ASN A 54 -8.84 25.57 13.84
CA ASN A 54 -9.10 26.29 15.10
C ASN A 54 -8.73 25.49 16.35
N ARG A 55 -8.22 24.26 16.21
CA ARG A 55 -7.84 23.42 17.35
C ARG A 55 -6.33 23.45 17.58
N ASN A 56 -5.95 23.63 18.84
CA ASN A 56 -4.58 23.59 19.33
C ASN A 56 -4.37 22.41 20.29
N GLY A 57 -3.11 22.09 20.58
CA GLY A 57 -2.72 21.02 21.50
C GLY A 57 -2.73 19.61 20.90
N PRO A 58 -2.39 18.57 21.68
CA PRO A 58 -2.14 17.21 21.17
C PRO A 58 -3.31 16.59 20.38
N ARG A 59 -4.55 16.88 20.79
CA ARG A 59 -5.78 16.39 20.11
C ARG A 59 -6.10 17.10 18.79
N SER A 60 -5.33 18.11 18.41
CA SER A 60 -5.48 18.83 17.13
C SER A 60 -4.75 18.16 15.96
N HIS A 61 -4.12 17.01 16.22
CA HIS A 61 -3.30 16.28 15.26
C HIS A 61 -3.95 14.94 14.90
N GLY A 62 -3.74 14.52 13.67
CA GLY A 62 -4.15 13.23 13.13
C GLY A 62 -3.03 12.65 12.25
N THR A 63 -3.20 11.39 11.86
CA THR A 63 -2.31 10.71 10.92
C THR A 63 -3.12 10.23 9.74
N LEU A 64 -2.83 10.78 8.56
CA LEU A 64 -3.38 10.36 7.28
C LEU A 64 -2.45 9.27 6.71
N ARG A 65 -2.85 8.02 6.90
CA ARG A 65 -2.14 6.84 6.40
C ARG A 65 -2.56 6.54 4.97
N LEU A 66 -1.58 6.49 4.06
CA LEU A 66 -1.74 6.17 2.65
C LEU A 66 -0.95 4.90 2.35
N THR A 67 -1.62 3.88 1.82
CA THR A 67 -0.98 2.62 1.42
C THR A 67 -0.76 2.59 -0.09
N ASN A 68 0.20 1.76 -0.55
CA ASN A 68 0.55 1.61 -1.96
C ASN A 68 0.92 2.95 -2.64
N VAL A 69 1.67 3.79 -1.92
CA VAL A 69 2.14 5.07 -2.43
C VAL A 69 3.37 4.83 -3.31
N LEU A 70 3.38 5.40 -4.52
CA LEU A 70 4.51 5.28 -5.44
C LEU A 70 5.58 6.34 -5.12
N HIS A 71 6.84 5.94 -5.09
CA HIS A 71 7.97 6.85 -4.89
C HIS A 71 8.54 7.29 -6.24
N ALA A 72 8.37 8.59 -6.55
CA ALA A 72 8.80 9.21 -7.79
C ALA A 72 9.61 10.49 -7.52
N PRO A 73 10.94 10.42 -7.36
CA PRO A 73 11.77 11.55 -6.94
C PRO A 73 11.70 12.78 -7.84
N SER A 74 11.44 12.60 -9.14
CA SER A 74 11.38 13.68 -10.11
C SER A 74 10.02 14.40 -10.16
N ILE A 75 9.01 13.95 -9.41
CA ILE A 75 7.73 14.65 -9.32
C ILE A 75 7.90 16.00 -8.59
N ILE A 76 7.11 17.00 -8.96
CA ILE A 76 7.23 18.35 -8.38
C ILE A 76 6.69 18.43 -6.95
N CYS A 77 5.68 17.62 -6.60
CA CYS A 77 5.09 17.57 -5.27
C CYS A 77 4.41 16.22 -5.01
N ASN A 78 4.14 15.91 -3.75
CA ASN A 78 3.33 14.74 -3.39
C ASN A 78 1.90 14.90 -3.92
N ILE A 79 1.31 13.81 -4.41
CA ILE A 79 -0.07 13.76 -4.93
C ILE A 79 -0.84 12.71 -4.15
N ILE A 80 -1.98 13.12 -3.59
CA ILE A 80 -2.94 12.23 -2.93
C ILE A 80 -4.06 11.99 -3.93
N GLY A 81 -4.11 10.79 -4.52
CA GLY A 81 -5.08 10.46 -5.55
C GLY A 81 -6.13 9.45 -5.11
N SER A 82 -7.10 9.21 -5.97
CA SER A 82 -8.18 8.26 -5.71
C SER A 82 -7.65 6.80 -5.70
N PRO A 83 -8.31 5.85 -4.99
CA PRO A 83 -9.26 6.10 -3.92
C PRO A 83 -8.55 6.12 -2.56
N VAL A 84 -8.06 7.30 -2.17
CA VAL A 84 -8.11 7.68 -0.73
C VAL A 84 -9.53 7.54 -0.18
N LEU A 85 -10.54 7.59 -1.06
CA LEU A 85 -11.96 7.43 -0.75
C LEU A 85 -12.34 6.08 -0.11
N ASN A 86 -11.55 5.03 -0.25
CA ASN A 86 -11.90 3.72 0.31
C ASN A 86 -11.79 3.69 1.84
N ASP A 87 -10.82 4.44 2.39
CA ASP A 87 -10.54 4.46 3.83
C ASP A 87 -10.97 5.80 4.47
N TYR A 88 -11.21 6.82 3.63
CA TYR A 88 -11.52 8.17 4.07
C TYR A 88 -12.67 8.81 3.30
N HIS A 89 -13.56 9.49 4.02
CA HIS A 89 -14.52 10.39 3.44
C HIS A 89 -13.87 11.76 3.22
N VAL A 90 -13.68 12.13 1.94
CA VAL A 90 -13.14 13.43 1.54
C VAL A 90 -14.29 14.37 1.21
N CYS A 91 -14.41 15.46 1.95
CA CYS A 91 -15.40 16.51 1.70
C CYS A 91 -14.67 17.77 1.24
N THR A 92 -15.02 18.25 0.05
CA THR A 92 -14.56 19.55 -0.46
C THR A 92 -15.60 20.61 -0.15
N SER A 93 -15.19 21.70 0.49
CA SER A 93 -16.01 22.88 0.72
C SER A 93 -15.14 24.12 0.57
N PHE A 94 -15.71 25.31 0.44
CA PHE A 94 -14.91 26.54 0.32
C PHE A 94 -15.31 27.51 1.42
N SER A 95 -14.42 27.73 2.39
CA SER A 95 -14.58 28.72 3.44
C SER A 95 -13.31 29.55 3.61
N LYS A 96 -13.41 30.65 4.37
CA LYS A 96 -12.26 31.52 4.69
C LYS A 96 -11.14 30.76 5.43
N THR A 97 -11.47 29.70 6.16
CA THR A 97 -10.54 29.00 7.07
C THR A 97 -10.07 27.64 6.54
N SER A 98 -10.80 27.04 5.59
CA SER A 98 -10.50 25.71 5.07
C SER A 98 -11.18 25.47 3.73
N SER A 99 -10.58 24.59 2.91
CA SER A 99 -11.18 24.10 1.66
C SER A 99 -11.75 22.68 1.77
N GLY A 100 -12.21 22.30 2.97
CA GLY A 100 -12.79 20.99 3.22
C GLY A 100 -12.00 20.14 4.22
N SER A 101 -12.38 18.88 4.33
CA SER A 101 -11.91 17.96 5.36
C SER A 101 -11.80 16.52 4.88
N ILE A 102 -10.97 15.75 5.59
CA ILE A 102 -10.78 14.32 5.40
C ILE A 102 -11.12 13.63 6.72
N ARG A 103 -12.10 12.74 6.68
CA ARG A 103 -12.54 11.92 7.82
C ARG A 103 -12.24 10.47 7.56
N ARG A 104 -11.81 9.73 8.57
CA ARG A 104 -11.65 8.27 8.46
C ARG A 104 -13.03 7.61 8.44
N LEU A 105 -13.25 6.68 7.52
CA LEU A 105 -14.56 6.03 7.38
C LEU A 105 -14.89 5.11 8.54
N SER A 106 -13.88 4.42 9.10
CA SER A 106 -14.08 3.42 10.15
C SER A 106 -14.68 3.98 11.44
N ASP A 107 -14.35 5.23 11.81
CA ASP A 107 -14.74 5.84 13.09
C ASP A 107 -15.32 7.27 12.94
N GLY A 108 -15.41 7.79 11.71
CA GLY A 108 -15.87 9.15 11.41
C GLY A 108 -14.93 10.26 11.88
N ARG A 109 -13.75 9.92 12.43
CA ARG A 109 -12.82 10.88 13.05
C ARG A 109 -12.23 11.80 12.00
N LEU A 110 -12.17 13.09 12.33
CA LEU A 110 -11.52 14.10 11.52
C LEU A 110 -9.99 13.91 11.57
N ILE A 111 -9.37 13.59 10.44
CA ILE A 111 -7.93 13.29 10.34
C ILE A 111 -7.17 14.46 9.75
N ALA A 112 -7.73 15.14 8.75
CA ALA A 112 -7.07 16.26 8.10
C ALA A 112 -8.06 17.32 7.60
N TYR A 113 -7.55 18.51 7.31
CA TYR A 113 -8.28 19.54 6.58
C TYR A 113 -7.43 20.12 5.44
N PHE A 114 -8.11 20.68 4.43
CA PHE A 114 -7.45 21.38 3.34
C PHE A 114 -7.24 22.85 3.70
N LYS A 115 -6.03 23.36 3.48
CA LYS A 115 -5.74 24.80 3.57
C LYS A 115 -6.76 25.58 2.73
N PRO A 116 -7.19 26.77 3.16
CA PRO A 116 -8.09 27.60 2.37
C PRO A 116 -7.46 27.88 1.00
N ALA A 117 -8.19 27.53 -0.05
CA ALA A 117 -7.78 27.79 -1.43
C ALA A 117 -7.83 29.29 -1.69
N THR A 118 -6.69 29.88 -2.03
CA THR A 118 -6.61 31.25 -2.54
C THR A 118 -6.94 31.26 -4.04
N GLN A 119 -7.49 32.37 -4.53
CA GLN A 119 -8.05 32.48 -5.89
C GLN A 119 -7.08 32.10 -7.04
N ALA A 120 -5.77 32.21 -6.83
CA ALA A 120 -4.76 31.95 -7.88
C ALA A 120 -4.47 30.46 -8.15
N VAL A 121 -4.67 29.56 -7.18
CA VAL A 121 -4.39 28.11 -7.34
C VAL A 121 -5.45 27.28 -6.60
N ARG A 122 -6.38 26.67 -7.35
CA ARG A 122 -7.48 25.84 -6.81
C ARG A 122 -7.03 24.40 -6.48
N LEU A 123 -5.86 24.21 -5.88
CA LEU A 123 -5.39 22.89 -5.44
C LEU A 123 -5.76 22.66 -3.98
N PHE A 124 -6.42 21.55 -3.69
CA PHE A 124 -6.72 21.12 -2.32
C PHE A 124 -5.44 20.64 -1.63
N GLN A 125 -4.87 21.47 -0.76
CA GLN A 125 -3.62 21.16 -0.07
C GLN A 125 -3.90 20.71 1.36
N VAL A 126 -3.52 19.48 1.71
CA VAL A 126 -3.60 19.00 3.09
C VAL A 126 -2.70 19.82 4.00
N ARG A 127 -3.20 20.23 5.18
CA ARG A 127 -2.39 20.89 6.21
C ARG A 127 -1.63 19.85 7.04
N LEU A 128 -0.32 19.78 6.85
CA LEU A 128 0.58 19.04 7.74
C LEU A 128 0.66 19.68 9.13
N SER A 129 0.92 18.84 10.13
CA SER A 129 1.35 19.28 11.45
C SER A 129 2.70 19.96 11.37
N GLY A 130 2.89 21.04 12.12
CA GLY A 130 4.21 21.63 12.31
C GLY A 130 4.97 20.94 13.45
N LEU A 131 6.22 21.36 13.67
CA LEU A 131 7.01 20.95 14.83
C LEU A 131 6.26 21.25 16.15
N PRO A 132 6.38 20.40 17.18
CA PRO A 132 7.22 19.19 17.24
C PRO A 132 6.57 17.92 16.67
N VAL A 133 5.29 17.97 16.28
CA VAL A 133 4.50 16.78 15.91
C VAL A 133 4.73 16.33 14.46
N GLY A 134 4.82 17.29 13.53
CA GLY A 134 5.08 16.99 12.13
C GLY A 134 6.50 17.37 11.72
N PRO A 135 6.95 16.87 10.56
CA PRO A 135 8.33 17.03 10.13
C PRO A 135 8.63 18.47 9.69
N LYS A 136 9.92 18.81 9.70
CA LYS A 136 10.41 20.00 9.02
C LYS A 136 10.29 19.78 7.50
N VAL A 137 9.50 20.59 6.83
CA VAL A 137 9.32 20.55 5.38
C VAL A 137 10.06 21.70 4.71
N GLY A 138 10.47 21.48 3.46
CA GLY A 138 11.05 22.51 2.61
C GLY A 138 10.05 23.60 2.20
N PRO A 139 10.51 24.60 1.43
CA PRO A 139 9.64 25.62 0.88
C PRO A 139 8.56 25.00 -0.02
N PRO A 140 7.39 25.65 -0.18
CA PRO A 140 6.35 25.17 -1.09
C PRO A 140 6.87 25.03 -2.53
N PRO A 141 6.71 23.87 -3.18
CA PRO A 141 7.26 23.63 -4.51
C PRO A 141 6.42 24.25 -5.65
N LEU A 142 5.22 24.75 -5.34
CA LEU A 142 4.28 25.29 -6.32
C LEU A 142 4.25 26.82 -6.21
N ASP A 143 4.47 27.50 -7.33
CA ASP A 143 4.39 28.95 -7.46
C ASP A 143 2.92 29.41 -7.50
N PRO A 144 2.48 30.30 -6.59
CA PRO A 144 1.12 30.83 -6.58
C PRO A 144 0.69 31.53 -7.88
N SER A 145 1.63 32.03 -8.68
CA SER A 145 1.37 32.73 -9.94
C SER A 145 1.22 31.80 -11.16
N THR A 146 1.63 30.54 -11.01
CA THR A 146 1.64 29.55 -12.09
C THR A 146 0.41 28.65 -12.03
N LYS A 147 -0.20 28.39 -13.20
CA LYS A 147 -1.28 27.40 -13.34
C LYS A 147 -0.67 26.02 -13.56
N TYR A 148 -1.00 25.07 -12.70
CA TYR A 148 -0.52 23.69 -12.79
C TYR A 148 -1.65 22.74 -13.21
N LEU A 149 -1.33 21.80 -14.09
CA LEU A 149 -2.14 20.60 -14.33
C LEU A 149 -1.41 19.41 -13.71
N LEU A 150 -1.82 19.03 -12.50
CA LEU A 150 -1.24 17.89 -11.80
C LEU A 150 -2.01 16.63 -12.17
N ARG A 151 -1.34 15.69 -12.83
CA ARG A 151 -1.89 14.37 -13.14
C ARG A 151 -0.80 13.33 -12.91
N ALA A 152 -1.17 12.27 -12.20
CA ALA A 152 -0.39 11.06 -12.07
C ALA A 152 -1.35 9.89 -12.33
N GLU A 153 -0.96 9.02 -13.26
CA GLU A 153 -1.69 7.80 -13.57
C GLU A 153 -0.70 6.65 -13.59
N TRP A 154 -0.99 5.57 -12.85
CA TRP A 154 -0.20 4.35 -12.89
C TRP A 154 -0.80 3.39 -13.92
N PRO A 155 -0.15 3.16 -15.06
CA PRO A 155 -0.72 2.37 -16.15
C PRO A 155 -1.10 0.95 -15.69
N ASP A 156 -2.18 0.40 -16.24
CA ASP A 156 -2.60 -0.99 -15.95
C ASP A 156 -1.50 -2.01 -16.26
N SER A 157 -0.69 -1.75 -17.30
CA SER A 157 0.44 -2.60 -17.67
C SER A 157 1.50 -2.69 -16.56
N GLU A 158 1.82 -1.56 -15.95
CA GLU A 158 2.78 -1.47 -14.86
C GLU A 158 2.23 -2.09 -13.57
N ARG A 159 0.95 -1.86 -13.27
CA ARG A 159 0.26 -2.50 -12.14
C ARG A 159 0.22 -4.02 -12.27
N LYS A 160 -0.18 -4.53 -13.43
CA LYS A 160 -0.23 -5.99 -13.68
C LYS A 160 1.13 -6.65 -13.55
N LYS A 161 2.20 -6.01 -14.06
CA LYS A 161 3.57 -6.51 -13.86
C LYS A 161 3.89 -6.63 -12.37
N HIS A 162 3.59 -5.58 -11.60
CA HIS A 162 3.82 -5.59 -10.16
C HIS A 162 2.99 -6.65 -9.43
N ASP A 163 1.69 -6.74 -9.70
CA ASP A 163 0.80 -7.72 -9.07
C ASP A 163 1.19 -9.16 -9.40
N ASN A 164 1.73 -9.40 -10.60
CA ASN A 164 2.23 -10.72 -10.99
C ASN A 164 3.54 -11.05 -10.28
N VAL A 165 4.48 -10.11 -10.20
CA VAL A 165 5.72 -10.30 -9.44
C VAL A 165 5.43 -10.54 -7.97
N GLN A 166 4.53 -9.76 -7.37
CA GLN A 166 4.15 -9.92 -5.97
C GLN A 166 3.48 -11.28 -5.72
N ARG A 167 2.61 -11.74 -6.63
CA ARG A 167 2.02 -13.08 -6.54
C ARG A 167 3.06 -14.18 -6.68
N LEU A 168 3.99 -14.06 -7.64
CA LEU A 168 5.08 -15.02 -7.79
C LEU A 168 5.97 -15.07 -6.53
N LEU A 169 6.29 -13.92 -5.94
CA LEU A 169 7.05 -13.87 -4.68
C LEU A 169 6.27 -14.49 -3.52
N GLN A 170 4.96 -14.26 -3.42
CA GLN A 170 4.10 -14.89 -2.42
C GLN A 170 3.96 -16.40 -2.63
N ASP A 171 3.90 -16.86 -3.88
CA ASP A 171 3.84 -18.27 -4.23
C ASP A 171 5.18 -18.95 -3.93
N ILE A 172 6.32 -18.30 -4.19
CA ILE A 172 7.65 -18.79 -3.81
C ILE A 172 7.79 -18.85 -2.28
N ASP A 173 7.43 -17.78 -1.57
CA ASP A 173 7.47 -17.76 -0.09
C ASP A 173 6.52 -18.80 0.50
N THR A 174 5.36 -19.01 -0.12
CA THR A 174 4.44 -20.10 0.26
C THR A 174 5.03 -21.47 -0.08
N ALA A 175 5.75 -21.62 -1.19
CA ALA A 175 6.36 -22.87 -1.62
C ALA A 175 7.58 -23.25 -0.78
N ASP A 176 8.34 -22.28 -0.28
CA ASP A 176 9.55 -22.55 0.50
C ASP A 176 9.33 -22.43 2.02
N GLY A 177 8.30 -21.68 2.44
CA GLY A 177 7.97 -21.44 3.84
C GLY A 177 7.50 -22.68 4.61
N PRO A 178 7.58 -22.65 5.95
CA PRO A 178 7.21 -23.77 6.82
C PRO A 178 5.76 -24.22 6.62
N LEU A 179 5.46 -25.47 6.99
CA LEU A 179 4.12 -26.03 6.87
C LEU A 179 3.10 -25.16 7.61
N LYS A 180 2.04 -24.76 6.88
CA LYS A 180 0.90 -24.03 7.44
C LYS A 180 0.18 -24.91 8.45
N ALA A 181 -0.58 -24.29 9.36
CA ALA A 181 -1.36 -25.04 10.36
C ALA A 181 -2.29 -26.10 9.76
N THR A 182 -2.87 -25.81 8.58
CA THR A 182 -3.71 -26.75 7.83
C THR A 182 -2.92 -27.92 7.24
N GLU A 183 -1.74 -27.64 6.69
CA GLU A 183 -0.84 -28.66 6.14
C GLU A 183 -0.33 -29.58 7.28
N ASN A 184 0.06 -29.00 8.41
CA ASN A 184 0.43 -29.74 9.61
C ASN A 184 -0.72 -30.59 10.17
N ALA A 185 -1.95 -30.07 10.16
CA ALA A 185 -3.12 -30.84 10.59
C ALA A 185 -3.38 -32.04 9.66
N TRP A 186 -3.21 -31.86 8.34
CA TRP A 186 -3.33 -32.95 7.38
C TRP A 186 -2.23 -34.00 7.57
N VAL A 187 -0.96 -33.58 7.69
CA VAL A 187 0.16 -34.50 7.99
C VAL A 187 -0.10 -35.27 9.27
N LYS A 188 -0.55 -34.60 10.33
CA LYS A 188 -0.91 -35.24 11.60
C LYS A 188 -2.05 -36.23 11.46
N LYS A 189 -3.06 -35.93 10.64
CA LYS A 189 -4.21 -36.80 10.39
C LYS A 189 -3.83 -38.08 9.62
N HIS A 190 -2.96 -37.96 8.61
CA HIS A 190 -2.64 -39.06 7.70
C HIS A 190 -1.39 -39.86 8.11
N TYR A 191 -0.41 -39.21 8.76
CA TYR A 191 0.90 -39.79 9.10
C TYR A 191 1.28 -39.66 10.58
N GLY A 192 0.53 -38.88 11.36
CA GLY A 192 0.75 -38.67 12.81
C GLY A 192 1.66 -37.49 13.12
N ASP A 193 2.81 -37.38 12.47
CA ASP A 193 3.76 -36.28 12.63
C ASP A 193 4.65 -36.10 11.39
N GLU A 194 5.36 -34.96 11.31
CA GLU A 194 6.26 -34.64 10.19
C GLU A 194 7.40 -35.64 10.06
N PHE A 195 7.93 -36.14 11.18
CA PHE A 195 9.04 -37.09 11.18
C PHE A 195 8.67 -38.39 10.47
N LYS A 196 7.52 -38.98 10.82
CA LYS A 196 6.99 -40.20 10.21
C LYS A 196 6.66 -39.99 8.74
N PHE A 197 6.07 -38.85 8.40
CA PHE A 197 5.81 -38.49 7.02
C PHE A 197 7.10 -38.48 6.19
N LEU A 198 8.11 -37.72 6.62
CA LEU A 198 9.39 -37.65 5.91
C LEU A 198 10.05 -39.03 5.80
N GLN A 199 10.05 -39.80 6.89
CA GLN A 199 10.62 -41.14 6.91
C GLN A 199 9.96 -42.09 5.89
N VAL A 200 8.63 -42.06 5.75
CA VAL A 200 7.88 -42.87 4.77
C VAL A 200 8.24 -42.48 3.33
N HIS A 201 8.57 -41.22 3.09
CA HIS A 201 9.00 -40.71 1.79
C HIS A 201 10.52 -40.81 1.55
N GLY A 202 11.28 -41.43 2.46
CA GLY A 202 12.74 -41.57 2.33
C GLY A 202 13.52 -40.27 2.58
N LEU A 203 12.88 -39.29 3.22
CA LEU A 203 13.40 -37.96 3.48
C LEU A 203 13.86 -37.82 4.94
N SER A 204 14.89 -37.01 5.19
CA SER A 204 15.42 -36.76 6.53
C SER A 204 14.91 -35.45 7.14
N ILE A 205 14.41 -35.49 8.38
CA ILE A 205 14.06 -34.27 9.13
C ILE A 205 15.28 -33.38 9.46
N PHE A 206 16.50 -33.91 9.34
CA PHE A 206 17.73 -33.19 9.71
C PHE A 206 18.36 -32.44 8.54
N LYS A 207 17.81 -32.58 7.32
CA LYS A 207 18.29 -31.88 6.12
C LYS A 207 17.21 -30.92 5.65
N GLU A 208 17.51 -29.63 5.59
CA GLU A 208 16.51 -28.64 5.18
C GLU A 208 16.04 -28.84 3.74
N GLU A 209 16.92 -29.33 2.86
CA GLU A 209 16.61 -29.72 1.49
C GLU A 209 15.54 -30.83 1.45
N ASP A 210 15.73 -31.92 2.20
CA ASP A 210 14.76 -33.01 2.33
C ASP A 210 13.44 -32.52 2.98
N ARG A 211 13.51 -31.58 3.93
CA ARG A 211 12.31 -30.97 4.51
C ARG A 211 11.56 -30.13 3.48
N ALA A 212 12.25 -29.35 2.65
CA ALA A 212 11.66 -28.55 1.59
C ALA A 212 10.99 -29.44 0.52
N GLU A 213 11.63 -30.55 0.17
CA GLU A 213 11.03 -31.58 -0.69
C GLU A 213 9.78 -32.18 -0.03
N GLY A 214 9.86 -32.51 1.26
CA GLY A 214 8.71 -32.99 2.03
C GLY A 214 7.53 -32.02 2.02
N ARG A 215 7.77 -30.70 2.18
CA ARG A 215 6.74 -29.67 2.06
C ARG A 215 6.06 -29.67 0.69
N SER A 216 6.85 -29.84 -0.38
CA SER A 216 6.33 -29.95 -1.75
C SER A 216 5.43 -31.17 -1.93
N ILE A 217 5.80 -32.32 -1.36
CA ILE A 217 5.02 -33.55 -1.42
C ILE A 217 3.70 -33.40 -0.64
N VAL A 218 3.72 -32.85 0.58
CA VAL A 218 2.50 -32.61 1.39
C VAL A 218 1.50 -31.77 0.61
N ARG A 219 1.95 -30.66 0.01
CA ARG A 219 1.09 -29.76 -0.75
C ARG A 219 0.49 -30.45 -1.97
N ALA A 220 1.28 -31.24 -2.69
CA ALA A 220 0.79 -32.02 -3.83
C ALA A 220 -0.26 -33.07 -3.42
N MET A 221 -0.09 -33.72 -2.26
CA MET A 221 -1.07 -34.68 -1.73
C MET A 221 -2.38 -34.00 -1.30
N ILE A 222 -2.31 -32.90 -0.56
CA ILE A 222 -3.50 -32.13 -0.15
C ILE A 222 -4.27 -31.62 -1.37
N SER A 223 -3.57 -31.14 -2.41
CA SER A 223 -4.22 -30.70 -3.65
C SER A 223 -4.97 -31.83 -4.35
N ARG A 224 -4.48 -33.08 -4.30
CA ARG A 224 -5.18 -34.25 -4.88
C ARG A 224 -6.42 -34.63 -4.06
N ASP A 225 -6.29 -34.72 -2.73
CA ASP A 225 -7.41 -35.05 -1.82
C ASP A 225 -8.59 -34.07 -1.98
N ASN A 226 -8.29 -32.77 -2.12
CA ASN A 226 -9.32 -31.73 -2.26
C ASN A 226 -10.08 -31.83 -3.59
N VAL A 227 -9.41 -32.24 -4.67
CA VAL A 227 -10.03 -32.42 -5.99
C VAL A 227 -10.97 -33.63 -5.98
N GLU A 228 -10.55 -34.74 -5.38
CA GLU A 228 -11.41 -35.94 -5.24
C GLU A 228 -12.63 -35.68 -4.36
N THR A 229 -12.51 -34.90 -3.28
CA THR A 229 -13.64 -34.59 -2.40
C THR A 229 -14.66 -33.64 -3.07
N SER A 230 -14.25 -32.86 -4.05
CA SER A 230 -15.12 -31.93 -4.79
C SER A 230 -15.83 -32.56 -6.01
N ALA A 231 -15.48 -33.81 -6.35
CA ALA A 231 -16.04 -34.55 -7.49
C ALA A 231 -17.14 -35.56 -7.06
N ILE A 232 -17.58 -35.52 -5.80
CA ILE A 232 -18.63 -36.35 -5.20
C ILE A 232 -19.78 -35.44 -4.78
#